data_AF-A0AAU4BMV0-F1
#
_entry.id   AF-A0AAU4BMV0-F1
#
_cell.length_a   1.000
_cell.length_b   1.000
_cell.length_c   1.000
_cell.angle_alpha   90.00
_cell.angle_beta   90.00
_cell.angle_gamma   90.00
#
_symmetry.space_group_name_H-M   'P 1'
#
loop_
_entity.id
_entity.type
_entity.pdbx_description
1 polymer ?
#
loop_
_entity_poly.entity_id
_entity_poly.type
_entity_poly.pdbx_seq_one_letter_code
_entity_poly.pdbx_strand_id
1 'polypeptide(L)'
;MFRLSLGYFLAYLPYAILVKALSSGDLPGVPAPSGTLVLLPAAALGQLAVMPVLLAVTGWWRHARQRRVLGLRVIAPGRETMAAGFFCAFIIATTTANLAFVGASVLLVLLLMRGGVLILSPLVDAARRRRVHGHSWVALALSLTAVAVSLGDVKDLHMPGALLLGLALYLIGYTGRFEIMSRTAKTGVSAIDRRYLTEEHIAAPVFQVVLLAAVALAGVPELREGFTTFLTTPTAAAAMAVGVAYEVLFVFGTLIYLDAREYSWCVPANRCASLLSGLVASYALVWLAGMAAPGAAQLAALVLILGAIAALSAPALAALPLAGRLRGRGTGTRTGAAARLRLLFVCDGNTSRSAMAAAIARSDARSVAAAARSRTLAGLRAAPRVQLASAGISVRRPGAPMNDQARAALAGLGVRAGRHRARPVSPELCRTSTAIYCMTQEQRDTLLALMPELRGRTFRLDEAEDVPNPSGQSPEAYARCARRIRHAVRARLTEHLGPGLCPNGGACAS
;
A
#
# COMPACT_ATOMS: atom_id res chain seq x y z
N MET A 1 10.32 -5.29 3.89
CA MET A 1 10.58 -3.95 4.48
C MET A 1 11.99 -3.45 4.27
N PHE A 2 13.01 -3.99 4.96
CA PHE A 2 14.35 -3.41 4.96
C PHE A 2 14.89 -3.16 3.55
N ARG A 3 14.77 -4.14 2.64
CA ARG A 3 15.15 -3.98 1.23
C ARG A 3 14.40 -2.86 0.50
N LEU A 4 13.10 -2.67 0.79
CA LEU A 4 12.31 -1.59 0.20
C LEU A 4 12.69 -0.23 0.78
N SER A 5 12.93 -0.14 2.09
CA SER A 5 13.41 1.07 2.76
C SER A 5 14.81 1.46 2.29
N LEU A 6 15.71 0.48 2.08
CA LEU A 6 17.03 0.71 1.50
C LEU A 6 16.91 1.17 0.04
N GLY A 7 16.06 0.51 -0.77
CA GLY A 7 15.79 0.94 -2.14
C GLY A 7 15.22 2.37 -2.20
N TYR A 8 14.31 2.72 -1.30
CA TYR A 8 13.78 4.07 -1.17
C TYR A 8 14.88 5.08 -0.77
N PHE A 9 15.73 4.74 0.20
CA PHE A 9 16.87 5.56 0.60
C PHE A 9 17.83 5.82 -0.59
N LEU A 10 18.19 4.77 -1.32
CA LEU A 10 19.10 4.87 -2.47
C LEU A 10 18.49 5.63 -3.64
N ALA A 11 17.19 5.46 -3.90
CA ALA A 11 16.48 6.19 -4.95
C ALA A 11 16.26 7.68 -4.60
N TYR A 12 16.10 7.99 -3.31
CA TYR A 12 15.88 9.36 -2.84
C TYR A 12 17.14 10.23 -2.98
N LEU A 13 18.33 9.63 -2.83
CA LEU A 13 19.60 10.35 -2.83
C LEU A 13 19.86 11.11 -4.15
N PRO A 14 19.89 10.48 -5.35
CA PRO A 14 20.13 11.19 -6.60
C PRO A 14 19.00 12.19 -6.90
N TYR A 15 17.76 11.87 -6.53
CA TYR A 15 16.63 12.79 -6.66
C TYR A 15 16.85 14.09 -5.85
N ALA A 16 17.17 13.97 -4.56
CA ALA A 16 17.34 15.13 -3.68
C ALA A 16 18.55 15.98 -4.06
N ILE A 17 19.67 15.34 -4.41
CA ILE A 17 20.90 16.02 -4.86
C ILE A 17 20.60 16.79 -6.15
N LEU A 18 19.99 16.13 -7.14
CA LEU A 18 19.74 16.73 -8.45
C LEU A 18 18.78 17.92 -8.37
N VAL A 19 17.67 17.79 -7.63
CA VAL A 19 16.73 18.90 -7.43
C VAL A 19 17.43 20.11 -6.82
N LYS A 20 18.21 19.89 -5.76
CA LYS A 20 18.82 20.99 -5.02
C LYS A 20 19.97 21.63 -5.77
N ALA A 21 20.82 20.83 -6.43
CA ALA A 21 21.93 21.33 -7.23
C ALA A 21 21.41 22.16 -8.42
N LEU A 22 20.32 21.73 -9.06
CA LEU A 22 19.69 22.48 -10.15
C LEU A 22 19.09 23.79 -9.66
N SER A 23 18.34 23.77 -8.55
CA SER A 23 17.67 24.97 -8.07
C SER A 23 18.60 26.01 -7.44
N SER A 24 19.78 25.58 -6.98
CA SER A 24 20.78 26.45 -6.37
C SER A 24 21.81 26.97 -7.39
N GLY A 25 21.83 26.42 -8.61
CA GLY A 25 22.77 26.84 -9.67
C GLY A 25 24.17 26.26 -9.54
N ASP A 26 24.36 25.23 -8.71
CA ASP A 26 25.69 24.71 -8.36
C ASP A 26 26.18 23.59 -9.29
N LEU A 27 25.41 23.27 -10.35
CA LEU A 27 25.82 22.29 -11.35
C LEU A 27 26.79 22.92 -12.37
N PRO A 28 28.01 22.39 -12.54
CA PRO A 28 28.98 22.93 -13.49
C PRO A 28 28.41 22.97 -14.91
N GLY A 29 28.42 24.15 -15.53
CA GLY A 29 27.95 24.35 -16.91
C GLY A 29 26.42 24.36 -17.09
N VAL A 30 25.64 24.34 -16.01
CA VAL A 30 24.17 24.38 -16.06
C VAL A 30 23.67 25.65 -15.36
N PRO A 31 23.15 26.65 -16.09
CA PRO A 31 22.67 27.88 -15.47
C PRO A 31 21.48 27.61 -14.55
N ALA A 32 21.44 28.36 -13.43
CA ALA A 32 20.34 28.31 -12.48
C ALA A 32 19.02 28.71 -13.16
N PRO A 33 17.90 28.03 -12.85
CA PRO A 33 16.59 28.45 -13.30
C PRO A 33 16.20 29.79 -12.68
N SER A 34 15.38 30.55 -13.39
CA SER A 34 14.86 31.88 -13.02
C SER A 34 13.93 31.85 -11.79
N GLY A 35 13.42 30.68 -11.40
CA GLY A 35 12.50 30.53 -10.27
C GLY A 35 12.37 29.08 -9.78
N THR A 36 11.78 28.92 -8.60
CA THR A 36 11.64 27.62 -7.92
C THR A 36 10.65 26.71 -8.67
N LEU A 37 9.60 27.28 -9.27
CA LEU A 37 8.53 26.52 -9.93
C LEU A 37 8.86 26.19 -11.39
N VAL A 38 9.83 26.88 -12.00
CA VAL A 38 10.21 26.72 -13.41
C VAL A 38 10.68 25.29 -13.74
N LEU A 39 11.28 24.61 -12.77
CA LEU A 39 11.74 23.22 -12.90
C LEU A 39 10.59 22.19 -12.95
N LEU A 40 9.42 22.51 -12.36
CA LEU A 40 8.35 21.54 -12.12
C LEU A 40 7.74 20.96 -13.40
N PRO A 41 7.46 21.76 -14.46
CA PRO A 41 6.94 21.21 -15.71
C PRO A 41 7.89 20.20 -16.37
N ALA A 42 9.18 20.52 -16.46
CA ALA A 42 10.18 19.61 -17.03
C ALA A 42 10.29 18.32 -16.20
N ALA A 43 10.32 18.41 -14.86
CA ALA A 43 10.30 17.24 -13.99
C ALA A 43 9.02 16.40 -14.18
N ALA A 44 7.85 17.03 -14.28
CA ALA A 44 6.58 16.32 -14.52
C ALA A 44 6.56 15.61 -15.88
N LEU A 45 7.08 16.25 -16.93
CA LEU A 45 7.20 15.66 -18.26
C LEU A 45 8.22 14.51 -18.28
N GLY A 46 9.35 14.65 -17.59
CA GLY A 46 10.33 13.57 -17.45
C GLY A 46 9.75 12.34 -16.76
N GLN A 47 8.97 12.55 -15.70
CA GLN A 47 8.25 11.47 -15.02
C GLN A 47 7.19 10.82 -15.93
N LEU A 48 6.38 11.62 -16.61
CA LEU A 48 5.36 11.14 -17.55
C LEU A 48 5.98 10.32 -18.71
N ALA A 49 7.16 10.72 -19.18
CA ALA A 49 7.88 10.04 -20.26
C ALA A 49 8.48 8.69 -19.82
N VAL A 50 9.03 8.59 -18.61
CA VAL A 50 9.63 7.32 -18.12
C VAL A 50 8.58 6.32 -17.61
N MET A 51 7.43 6.79 -17.15
CA MET A 51 6.34 5.95 -16.64
C MET A 51 6.00 4.76 -17.55
N PRO A 52 5.70 4.94 -18.85
CA PRO A 52 5.38 3.82 -19.73
C PRO A 52 6.54 2.84 -19.91
N VAL A 53 7.79 3.32 -19.90
CA VAL A 53 9.00 2.49 -19.98
C VAL A 53 9.11 1.60 -18.74
N LEU A 54 8.91 2.17 -17.55
CA LEU A 54 8.97 1.44 -16.29
C LEU A 54 7.86 0.39 -16.21
N LEU A 55 6.64 0.73 -16.64
CA LEU A 55 5.54 -0.22 -16.73
C LEU A 55 5.81 -1.36 -17.74
N ALA A 56 6.45 -1.06 -18.88
CA ALA A 56 6.81 -2.04 -19.88
C ALA A 56 7.88 -3.01 -19.35
N VAL A 57 8.97 -2.50 -18.78
CA VAL A 57 10.09 -3.28 -18.23
C VAL A 57 9.63 -4.19 -17.08
N THR A 58 8.77 -3.67 -16.19
CA THR A 58 8.25 -4.45 -15.06
C THR A 58 7.11 -5.40 -15.43
N GLY A 59 6.50 -5.22 -16.60
CA GLY A 59 5.28 -5.92 -17.01
C GLY A 59 4.05 -5.56 -16.17
N TRP A 60 4.10 -4.48 -15.38
CA TRP A 60 3.02 -4.12 -14.45
C TRP A 60 1.76 -3.64 -15.14
N TRP A 61 1.86 -3.11 -16.36
CA TRP A 61 0.72 -2.72 -17.19
C TRP A 61 -0.37 -3.80 -17.30
N ARG A 62 0.00 -5.08 -17.19
CA ARG A 62 -0.92 -6.24 -17.22
C ARG A 62 -1.86 -6.31 -16.02
N HIS A 63 -1.53 -5.65 -14.91
CA HIS A 63 -2.33 -5.66 -13.69
C HIS A 63 -3.37 -4.53 -13.67
N ALA A 64 -3.26 -3.53 -14.55
CA ALA A 64 -4.19 -2.42 -14.61
C ALA A 64 -5.52 -2.85 -15.24
N ARG A 65 -6.62 -2.23 -14.81
CA ARG A 65 -7.93 -2.44 -15.43
C ARG A 65 -7.91 -2.02 -16.90
N GLN A 66 -8.48 -2.90 -17.72
CA GLN A 66 -8.69 -2.66 -19.14
C GLN A 66 -10.17 -2.34 -19.39
N ARG A 67 -10.44 -1.34 -20.22
CA ARG A 67 -11.77 -1.05 -20.76
C ARG A 67 -11.71 -1.08 -22.28
N ARG A 68 -12.79 -1.52 -22.92
CA ARG A 68 -12.96 -1.38 -24.36
C ARG A 68 -13.60 -0.02 -24.64
N VAL A 69 -12.90 0.83 -25.37
CA VAL A 69 -13.42 2.12 -25.85
C VAL A 69 -13.23 2.12 -27.37
N LEU A 70 -14.32 2.29 -28.13
CA LEU A 70 -14.31 2.29 -29.60
C LEU A 70 -13.57 1.08 -30.21
N GLY A 71 -13.74 -0.12 -29.61
CA GLY A 71 -13.10 -1.36 -30.07
C GLY A 71 -11.64 -1.55 -29.61
N LEU A 72 -10.98 -0.51 -29.10
CA LEU A 72 -9.61 -0.56 -28.59
C LEU A 72 -9.59 -0.90 -27.09
N ARG A 73 -8.65 -1.78 -26.67
CA ARG A 73 -8.42 -2.06 -25.25
C ARG A 73 -7.49 -0.98 -24.68
N VAL A 74 -8.05 -0.09 -23.88
CA VAL A 74 -7.31 0.99 -23.21
C VAL A 74 -7.19 0.69 -21.71
N ILE A 75 -6.05 1.04 -21.13
CA ILE A 75 -5.85 0.99 -19.69
C ILE A 75 -6.62 2.15 -19.08
N ALA A 76 -7.56 1.84 -18.20
CA ALA A 76 -8.43 2.82 -17.57
C ALA A 76 -8.44 2.58 -16.04
N PRO A 77 -7.70 3.40 -15.27
CA PRO A 77 -7.71 3.32 -13.81
C PRO A 77 -9.14 3.38 -13.25
N GLY A 78 -9.38 2.69 -12.13
CA GLY A 78 -10.64 2.83 -11.39
C GLY A 78 -10.84 4.25 -10.85
N ARG A 79 -12.08 4.59 -10.45
CA ARG A 79 -12.39 5.93 -9.91
C ARG A 79 -11.57 6.24 -8.66
N GLU A 80 -11.41 5.24 -7.80
CA GLU A 80 -10.68 5.35 -6.54
C GLU A 80 -9.18 5.52 -6.78
N THR A 81 -8.58 4.71 -7.65
CA THR A 81 -7.15 4.81 -8.00
C THR A 81 -6.84 6.08 -8.79
N MET A 82 -7.80 6.58 -9.58
CA MET A 82 -7.70 7.88 -10.24
C MET A 82 -7.65 9.01 -9.19
N ALA A 83 -8.55 8.98 -8.21
CA ALA A 83 -8.52 9.93 -7.10
C ALA A 83 -7.24 9.81 -6.26
N ALA A 84 -6.72 8.59 -6.04
CA ALA A 84 -5.42 8.39 -5.39
C ALA A 84 -4.28 9.02 -6.21
N GLY A 85 -4.27 8.83 -7.53
CA GLY A 85 -3.32 9.47 -8.44
C GLY A 85 -3.37 10.99 -8.38
N PHE A 86 -4.56 11.58 -8.30
CA PHE A 86 -4.74 13.03 -8.12
C PHE A 86 -4.10 13.54 -6.82
N PHE A 87 -4.37 12.89 -5.68
CA PHE A 87 -3.72 13.26 -4.41
C PHE A 87 -2.22 13.00 -4.42
N CYS A 88 -1.78 11.94 -5.11
CA CYS A 88 -0.36 11.66 -5.29
C CYS A 88 0.35 12.72 -6.12
N ALA A 89 -0.30 13.29 -7.14
CA ALA A 89 0.26 14.39 -7.93
C ALA A 89 0.59 15.61 -7.05
N PHE A 90 -0.26 15.95 -6.07
CA PHE A 90 0.07 16.99 -5.09
C PHE A 90 1.33 16.65 -4.30
N ILE A 91 1.46 15.41 -3.81
CA ILE A 91 2.65 14.98 -3.07
C ILE A 91 3.90 15.14 -3.93
N ILE A 92 3.87 14.73 -5.19
CA ILE A 92 5.01 14.76 -6.09
C ILE A 92 5.42 16.21 -6.39
N ALA A 93 4.47 17.02 -6.86
CA ALA A 93 4.71 18.41 -7.23
C ALA A 93 5.25 19.23 -6.05
N THR A 94 4.60 19.12 -4.89
CA THR A 94 5.00 19.88 -3.68
C THR A 94 6.32 19.38 -3.09
N THR A 95 6.61 18.07 -3.16
CA THR A 95 7.93 17.55 -2.72
C THR A 95 9.05 18.13 -3.57
N THR A 96 8.85 18.21 -4.88
CA THR A 96 9.84 18.76 -5.80
C THR A 96 9.98 20.27 -5.60
N ALA A 97 8.86 20.99 -5.50
CA ALA A 97 8.84 22.44 -5.28
C ALA A 97 9.51 22.83 -3.96
N ASN A 98 9.18 22.14 -2.86
CA ASN A 98 9.74 22.45 -1.56
C ASN A 98 11.26 22.17 -1.51
N LEU A 99 11.74 21.10 -2.17
CA LEU A 99 13.18 20.81 -2.25
C LEU A 99 13.92 21.79 -3.17
N ALA A 100 13.26 22.27 -4.21
CA ALA A 100 13.80 23.28 -5.12
C ALA A 100 13.89 24.67 -4.47
N PHE A 101 13.23 24.90 -3.33
CA PHE A 101 13.20 26.20 -2.68
C PHE A 101 14.60 26.73 -2.38
N VAL A 102 14.92 27.89 -2.95
CA VAL A 102 16.20 28.56 -2.77
C VAL A 102 16.32 29.06 -1.32
N GLY A 103 17.50 28.89 -0.72
CA GLY A 103 17.74 29.28 0.68
C GLY A 103 17.30 28.28 1.76
N ALA A 104 16.49 27.27 1.43
CA ALA A 104 16.16 26.19 2.36
C ALA A 104 17.10 24.99 2.18
N SER A 105 17.64 24.42 3.27
CA SER A 105 18.43 23.18 3.17
C SER A 105 17.52 21.98 2.85
N VAL A 106 18.07 20.95 2.19
CA VAL A 106 17.36 19.69 1.91
C VAL A 106 16.85 19.08 3.23
N LEU A 107 17.68 19.08 4.27
CA LEU A 107 17.32 18.53 5.56
C LEU A 107 16.18 19.31 6.23
N LEU A 108 16.21 20.64 6.23
CA LEU A 108 15.14 21.48 6.76
C LEU A 108 13.80 21.15 6.11
N VAL A 109 13.74 21.15 4.78
CA VAL A 109 12.53 20.86 4.03
C VAL A 109 11.98 19.47 4.38
N LEU A 110 12.86 18.47 4.48
CA LEU A 110 12.44 17.12 4.86
C LEU A 110 11.94 17.04 6.29
N LEU A 111 12.54 17.77 7.23
CA LEU A 111 12.06 17.85 8.62
C LEU A 111 10.65 18.44 8.67
N LEU A 112 10.39 19.54 7.97
CA LEU A 112 9.06 20.15 7.87
C LEU A 112 8.05 19.19 7.24
N MET A 113 8.40 18.58 6.10
CA MET A 113 7.51 17.68 5.37
C MET A 113 7.25 16.35 6.09
N ARG A 114 8.25 15.77 6.75
CA ARG A 114 8.08 14.50 7.47
C ARG A 114 7.46 14.73 8.84
N GLY A 115 7.92 15.74 9.57
CA GLY A 115 7.33 16.21 10.82
C GLY A 115 5.87 16.59 10.64
N GLY A 116 5.51 17.30 9.57
CA GLY A 116 4.12 17.66 9.26
C GLY A 116 3.19 16.45 9.14
N VAL A 117 3.63 15.35 8.52
CA VAL A 117 2.81 14.12 8.44
C VAL A 117 2.65 13.47 9.81
N LEU A 118 3.72 13.46 10.62
CA LEU A 118 3.68 12.92 11.97
C LEU A 118 2.81 13.76 12.91
N ILE A 119 2.78 15.09 12.73
CA ILE A 119 1.92 16.02 13.48
C ILE A 119 0.47 15.90 13.05
N LEU A 120 0.21 15.83 11.74
CA LEU A 120 -1.16 15.81 11.22
C LEU A 120 -1.89 14.51 11.57
N SER A 121 -1.17 13.38 11.63
CA SER A 121 -1.82 12.08 11.83
C SER A 121 -2.61 11.96 13.16
N PRO A 122 -2.07 12.30 14.36
CA PRO A 122 -2.84 12.30 15.60
C PRO A 122 -3.94 13.35 15.62
N LEU A 123 -3.71 14.52 15.02
CA LEU A 123 -4.69 15.61 14.98
C LEU A 123 -5.92 15.23 14.16
N VAL A 124 -5.72 14.62 12.99
CA VAL A 124 -6.82 14.11 12.15
C VAL A 124 -7.56 12.97 12.85
N ASP A 125 -6.85 12.05 13.50
CA ASP A 125 -7.49 10.96 14.24
C ASP A 125 -8.31 11.48 15.44
N ALA A 126 -7.80 12.47 16.18
CA ALA A 126 -8.52 13.14 17.27
C ALA A 126 -9.77 13.89 16.75
N ALA A 127 -9.64 14.67 15.68
CA ALA A 127 -10.75 15.40 15.06
C ALA A 127 -11.86 14.45 14.57
N ARG A 128 -11.49 13.25 14.11
CA ARG A 128 -12.42 12.18 13.70
C ARG A 128 -12.94 11.33 14.87
N ARG A 129 -12.71 11.75 16.13
CA ARG A 129 -13.10 11.04 17.36
C ARG A 129 -12.60 9.60 17.45
N ARG A 130 -11.43 9.31 16.86
CA ARG A 130 -10.76 8.00 16.98
C ARG A 130 -9.92 7.96 18.27
N ARG A 131 -9.69 6.77 18.81
CA ARG A 131 -8.78 6.59 19.96
C ARG A 131 -7.34 6.86 19.54
N VAL A 132 -6.70 7.84 20.17
CA VAL A 132 -5.28 8.16 20.00
C VAL A 132 -4.49 7.56 21.17
N HIS A 133 -3.50 6.72 20.88
CA HIS A 133 -2.68 6.06 21.88
C HIS A 133 -1.64 7.01 22.50
N GLY A 134 -1.19 6.73 23.73
CA GLY A 134 -0.23 7.58 24.46
C GLY A 134 1.08 7.84 23.73
N HIS A 135 1.63 6.82 23.05
CA HIS A 135 2.85 6.99 22.23
C HIS A 135 2.67 7.96 21.05
N SER A 136 1.44 8.14 20.56
CA SER A 136 1.14 9.10 19.48
C SER A 136 1.18 10.55 19.98
N TRP A 137 0.84 10.80 21.26
CA TRP A 137 1.00 12.10 21.89
C TRP A 137 2.48 12.45 22.12
N VAL A 138 3.28 11.47 22.55
CA VAL A 138 4.75 11.64 22.66
C VAL A 138 5.36 11.96 21.30
N ALA A 139 4.97 11.23 20.26
CA ALA A 139 5.45 11.48 18.91
C ALA A 139 4.99 12.84 18.35
N LEU A 140 3.77 13.28 18.67
CA LEU A 140 3.28 14.62 18.34
C LEU A 140 4.16 15.69 19.00
N ALA A 141 4.40 15.59 20.31
CA ALA A 141 5.22 16.54 21.05
C ALA A 141 6.65 16.61 20.47
N LEU A 142 7.30 15.46 20.28
CA LEU A 142 8.64 15.39 19.67
C LEU A 142 8.67 15.99 18.27
N SER A 143 7.62 15.77 17.46
CA SER A 143 7.55 16.31 16.09
C SER A 143 7.32 17.82 16.08
N LEU A 144 6.49 18.35 16.97
CA LEU A 144 6.29 19.80 17.14
C LEU A 144 7.59 20.47 17.60
N THR A 145 8.27 19.89 18.60
CA THR A 145 9.57 20.39 19.06
C THR A 145 10.60 20.33 17.95
N ALA A 146 10.68 19.24 17.18
CA ALA A 146 11.61 19.14 16.08
C ALA A 146 11.38 20.20 15.00
N VAL A 147 10.12 20.45 14.62
CA VAL A 147 9.78 21.51 13.67
C VAL A 147 10.19 22.88 14.22
N ALA A 148 9.86 23.20 15.48
CA ALA A 148 10.25 24.45 16.12
C ALA A 148 11.78 24.63 16.18
N VAL A 149 12.51 23.59 16.59
CA VAL A 149 13.98 23.60 16.65
C VAL A 149 14.58 23.75 15.25
N SER A 150 14.04 23.08 14.23
CA SER A 150 14.56 23.18 12.86
C SER A 150 14.44 24.59 12.26
N LEU A 151 13.44 25.36 12.70
CA LEU A 151 13.25 26.75 12.28
C LEU A 151 14.18 27.72 13.01
N GLY A 152 14.78 27.33 14.14
CA GLY A 152 15.70 28.18 14.91
C GLY A 152 17.01 28.52 14.19
N ASP A 153 17.42 27.69 13.23
CA ASP A 153 18.61 27.94 12.39
C ASP A 153 18.31 28.82 11.17
N VAL A 154 17.05 29.17 10.92
CA VAL A 154 16.63 29.90 9.73
C VAL A 154 16.65 31.40 10.02
N LYS A 155 17.66 32.10 9.52
CA LYS A 155 17.80 33.55 9.71
C LYS A 155 16.93 34.38 8.76
N ASP A 156 16.79 33.96 7.49
CA ASP A 156 16.01 34.69 6.48
C ASP A 156 15.27 33.73 5.52
N LEU A 157 14.04 33.33 5.88
CA LEU A 157 13.20 32.54 4.98
C LEU A 157 12.49 33.48 3.99
N HIS A 158 13.07 33.66 2.81
CA HIS A 158 12.48 34.45 1.73
C HIS A 158 11.26 33.69 1.17
N MET A 159 10.04 34.21 1.33
CA MET A 159 8.75 33.61 0.93
C MET A 159 8.21 32.43 1.79
N PRO A 160 7.94 32.64 3.09
CA PRO A 160 7.36 31.61 3.96
C PRO A 160 5.98 31.14 3.49
N GLY A 161 5.20 32.01 2.85
CA GLY A 161 3.85 31.69 2.37
C GLY A 161 3.81 30.58 1.30
N ALA A 162 4.75 30.60 0.35
CA ALA A 162 4.84 29.58 -0.70
C ALA A 162 5.25 28.22 -0.12
N LEU A 163 6.21 28.20 0.82
CA LEU A 163 6.64 26.98 1.51
C LEU A 163 5.49 26.40 2.37
N LEU A 164 4.74 27.25 3.09
CA LEU A 164 3.59 26.83 3.88
C LEU A 164 2.45 26.29 3.01
N LEU A 165 2.15 26.94 1.89
CA LEU A 165 1.16 26.45 0.92
C LEU A 165 1.60 25.10 0.33
N GLY A 166 2.87 24.97 -0.05
CA GLY A 166 3.44 23.71 -0.52
C GLY A 166 3.34 22.60 0.52
N LEU A 167 3.63 22.91 1.79
CA LEU A 167 3.47 21.97 2.91
C LEU A 167 1.99 21.59 3.13
N ALA A 168 1.06 22.53 3.07
CA ALA A 168 -0.36 22.27 3.23
C ALA A 168 -0.90 21.33 2.13
N LEU A 169 -0.60 21.64 0.86
CA LEU A 169 -0.99 20.80 -0.29
C LEU A 169 -0.36 19.40 -0.21
N TYR A 170 0.90 19.32 0.21
CA TYR A 170 1.59 18.06 0.46
C TYR A 170 0.86 17.21 1.51
N LEU A 171 0.43 17.81 2.62
CA LEU A 171 -0.30 17.14 3.69
C LEU A 171 -1.71 16.71 3.27
N ILE A 172 -2.42 17.55 2.50
CA ILE A 172 -3.70 17.20 1.87
C ILE A 172 -3.52 15.98 0.95
N GLY A 173 -2.46 15.97 0.15
CA GLY A 173 -2.09 14.83 -0.69
C GLY A 173 -1.96 13.54 0.11
N TYR A 174 -1.21 13.53 1.22
CA TYR A 174 -1.05 12.33 2.04
C TYR A 174 -2.35 11.86 2.69
N THR A 175 -3.16 12.79 3.22
CA THR A 175 -4.43 12.43 3.87
C THR A 175 -5.41 11.78 2.90
N GLY A 176 -5.62 12.39 1.73
CA GLY A 176 -6.48 11.84 0.69
C GLY A 176 -5.96 10.50 0.14
N ARG A 177 -4.66 10.44 -0.17
CA ARG A 177 -4.02 9.23 -0.69
C ARG A 177 -4.12 8.04 0.28
N PHE A 178 -3.78 8.22 1.55
CA PHE A 178 -3.84 7.14 2.55
C PHE A 178 -5.27 6.69 2.85
N GLU A 179 -6.23 7.62 2.87
CA GLU A 179 -7.63 7.27 3.04
C GLU A 179 -8.10 6.33 1.93
N ILE A 180 -7.80 6.66 0.67
CA ILE A 180 -8.17 5.82 -0.47
C ILE A 180 -7.40 4.50 -0.45
N MET A 181 -6.07 4.52 -0.25
CA MET A 181 -5.23 3.33 -0.20
C MET A 181 -5.71 2.34 0.87
N SER A 182 -6.14 2.85 2.04
CA SER A 182 -6.65 2.02 3.14
C SER A 182 -7.95 1.26 2.81
N ARG A 183 -8.75 1.78 1.87
CA ARG A 183 -10.03 1.19 1.46
C ARG A 183 -9.89 0.26 0.26
N THR A 184 -8.90 0.50 -0.60
CA THR A 184 -8.82 -0.09 -1.94
C THR A 184 -7.63 -1.00 -2.17
N ALA A 185 -6.62 -0.94 -1.30
CA ALA A 185 -5.39 -1.72 -1.39
C ALA A 185 -4.90 -2.11 0.01
N LYS A 186 -3.61 -2.47 0.14
CA LYS A 186 -2.99 -2.88 1.41
C LYS A 186 -3.64 -4.14 2.00
N THR A 187 -4.16 -4.98 1.11
CA THR A 187 -4.91 -6.20 1.47
C THR A 187 -4.00 -7.37 1.79
N GLY A 188 -2.72 -7.29 1.41
CA GLY A 188 -1.78 -8.41 1.42
C GLY A 188 -1.94 -9.35 0.23
N VAL A 189 -2.93 -9.10 -0.64
CA VAL A 189 -3.17 -9.83 -1.88
C VAL A 189 -2.40 -9.15 -3.01
N SER A 190 -1.36 -9.82 -3.50
CA SER A 190 -0.43 -9.22 -4.47
C SER A 190 -1.11 -8.70 -5.74
N ALA A 191 -2.21 -9.31 -6.19
CA ALA A 191 -2.91 -8.86 -7.41
C ALA A 191 -3.61 -7.51 -7.20
N ILE A 192 -4.29 -7.33 -6.07
CA ILE A 192 -4.99 -6.08 -5.72
C ILE A 192 -3.97 -4.97 -5.50
N ASP A 193 -2.93 -5.24 -4.73
CA ASP A 193 -1.93 -4.24 -4.37
C ASP A 193 -1.09 -3.83 -5.60
N ARG A 194 -0.76 -4.76 -6.51
CA ARG A 194 -0.10 -4.43 -7.79
C ARG A 194 -1.00 -3.67 -8.74
N ARG A 195 -2.30 -4.00 -8.80
CA ARG A 195 -3.26 -3.22 -9.60
C ARG A 195 -3.33 -1.79 -9.10
N TYR A 196 -3.48 -1.59 -7.78
CA TYR A 196 -3.50 -0.25 -7.19
C TYR A 196 -2.22 0.51 -7.52
N LEU A 197 -1.05 -0.10 -7.29
CA LEU A 197 0.24 0.49 -7.62
C LEU A 197 0.26 0.94 -9.08
N THR A 198 -0.07 0.05 -10.02
CA THR A 198 -0.05 0.33 -11.46
C THR A 198 -1.02 1.45 -11.84
N GLU A 199 -2.26 1.40 -11.34
CA GLU A 199 -3.28 2.39 -11.66
C GLU A 199 -2.94 3.78 -11.09
N GLU A 200 -2.38 3.86 -9.88
CA GLU A 200 -1.86 5.12 -9.29
C GLU A 200 -0.64 5.63 -10.06
N HIS A 201 0.26 4.72 -10.45
CA HIS A 201 1.48 5.01 -11.21
C HIS A 201 1.19 5.60 -12.59
N ILE A 202 0.09 5.18 -13.23
CA ILE A 202 -0.38 5.77 -14.49
C ILE A 202 -1.03 7.13 -14.24
N ALA A 203 -1.89 7.24 -13.23
CA ALA A 203 -2.71 8.43 -13.00
C ALA A 203 -1.90 9.62 -12.47
N ALA A 204 -0.95 9.40 -11.57
CA ALA A 204 -0.26 10.49 -10.87
C ALA A 204 0.58 11.40 -11.79
N PRO A 205 1.43 10.89 -12.70
CA PRO A 205 2.20 11.75 -13.61
C PRO A 205 1.30 12.54 -14.57
N VAL A 206 0.20 11.94 -15.03
CA VAL A 206 -0.80 12.61 -15.89
C VAL A 206 -1.43 13.78 -15.13
N PHE A 207 -1.93 13.54 -13.92
CA PHE A 207 -2.50 14.61 -13.10
C PHE A 207 -1.48 15.70 -12.77
N GLN A 208 -0.22 15.33 -12.54
CA GLN A 208 0.84 16.30 -12.25
C GLN A 208 1.03 17.27 -13.42
N VAL A 209 1.15 16.78 -14.65
CA VAL A 209 1.27 17.66 -15.83
C VAL A 209 0.01 18.51 -16.01
N VAL A 210 -1.17 17.91 -15.92
CA VAL A 210 -2.46 18.62 -16.09
C VAL A 210 -2.63 19.72 -15.05
N LEU A 211 -2.34 19.45 -13.78
CA LEU A 211 -2.48 20.43 -12.70
C LEU A 211 -1.49 21.58 -12.84
N LEU A 212 -0.22 21.29 -13.14
CA LEU A 212 0.78 22.32 -13.37
C LEU A 212 0.42 23.18 -14.59
N ALA A 213 -0.05 22.56 -15.68
CA ALA A 213 -0.49 23.28 -16.88
C ALA A 213 -1.70 24.18 -16.59
N ALA A 214 -2.68 23.68 -15.81
CA ALA A 214 -3.84 24.48 -15.40
C ALA A 214 -3.42 25.72 -14.59
N VAL A 215 -2.47 25.58 -13.67
CA VAL A 215 -1.94 26.70 -12.88
C VAL A 215 -1.12 27.67 -13.74
N ALA A 216 -0.37 27.17 -14.73
CA ALA A 216 0.34 28.01 -15.70
C ALA A 216 -0.62 28.85 -16.56
N LEU A 217 -1.73 28.24 -17.01
CA LEU A 217 -2.80 28.91 -17.74
C LEU A 217 -3.56 29.91 -16.85
N ALA A 218 -3.70 29.62 -15.55
CA ALA A 218 -4.29 30.53 -14.56
C ALA A 218 -3.41 31.75 -14.23
N GLY A 219 -2.19 31.84 -14.78
CA GLY A 219 -1.40 33.07 -14.76
C GLY A 219 -0.11 33.02 -13.94
N VAL A 220 0.33 31.86 -13.43
CA VAL A 220 1.62 31.75 -12.72
C VAL A 220 2.79 31.78 -13.71
N PRO A 221 3.60 32.86 -13.75
CA PRO A 221 4.60 33.06 -14.81
C PRO A 221 5.69 31.99 -14.83
N GLU A 222 6.23 31.61 -13.67
CA GLU A 222 7.28 30.58 -13.56
C GLU A 222 6.85 29.23 -14.15
N LEU A 223 5.59 28.83 -13.96
CA LEU A 223 5.08 27.58 -14.53
C LEU A 223 4.87 27.70 -16.05
N ARG A 224 4.45 28.87 -16.54
CA ARG A 224 4.34 29.13 -17.98
C ARG A 224 5.70 29.07 -18.66
N GLU A 225 6.71 29.70 -18.06
CA GLU A 225 8.10 29.61 -18.50
C GLU A 225 8.57 28.15 -18.54
N GLY A 226 8.31 27.41 -17.46
CA GLY A 226 8.63 25.99 -17.34
C GLY A 226 8.05 25.10 -18.45
N PHE A 227 6.85 25.41 -18.97
CA PHE A 227 6.22 24.69 -20.09
C PHE A 227 6.63 25.20 -21.48
N THR A 228 7.32 26.34 -21.56
CA THR A 228 7.61 27.02 -22.84
C THR A 228 9.12 27.19 -23.03
N THR A 229 9.65 28.36 -22.70
CA THR A 229 11.06 28.74 -22.95
C THR A 229 12.04 27.89 -22.15
N PHE A 230 11.69 27.42 -20.95
CA PHE A 230 12.60 26.61 -20.16
C PHE A 230 12.94 25.27 -20.83
N LEU A 231 11.99 24.66 -21.56
CA LEU A 231 12.19 23.35 -22.20
C LEU A 231 13.22 23.37 -23.34
N THR A 232 13.53 24.54 -23.88
CA THR A 232 14.57 24.70 -24.91
C THR A 232 15.96 24.95 -24.32
N THR A 233 16.07 25.07 -22.99
CA THR A 233 17.35 25.30 -22.32
C THR A 233 18.13 24.00 -22.11
N PRO A 234 19.47 24.04 -22.01
CA PRO A 234 20.28 22.88 -21.64
C PRO A 234 19.91 22.28 -20.27
N THR A 235 19.42 23.12 -19.35
CA THR A 235 18.98 22.73 -17.99
C THR A 235 17.73 21.85 -18.01
N ALA A 236 16.91 21.90 -19.07
CA ALA A 236 15.68 21.14 -19.18
C ALA A 236 15.89 19.62 -19.06
N ALA A 237 16.94 19.08 -19.69
CA ALA A 237 17.21 17.63 -19.64
C ALA A 237 17.53 17.15 -18.22
N ALA A 238 18.31 17.94 -17.47
CA ALA A 238 18.59 17.66 -16.06
C ALA A 238 17.33 17.79 -15.20
N ALA A 239 16.47 18.77 -15.48
CA ALA A 239 15.18 18.90 -14.82
C ALA A 239 14.22 17.73 -15.17
N MET A 240 14.25 17.19 -16.38
CA MET A 240 13.52 15.96 -16.71
C MET A 240 14.06 14.74 -15.95
N ALA A 241 15.38 14.67 -15.76
CA ALA A 241 16.02 13.60 -14.99
C ALA A 241 15.60 13.62 -13.49
N VAL A 242 15.22 14.77 -12.94
CA VAL A 242 14.55 14.85 -11.62
C VAL A 242 13.27 14.02 -11.63
N GLY A 243 12.43 14.16 -12.65
CA GLY A 243 11.20 13.39 -12.81
C GLY A 243 11.47 11.90 -12.94
N VAL A 244 12.51 11.54 -13.70
CA VAL A 244 12.94 10.14 -13.85
C VAL A 244 13.37 9.55 -12.50
N ALA A 245 14.18 10.27 -11.73
CA ALA A 245 14.60 9.85 -10.40
C ALA A 245 13.41 9.76 -9.43
N TYR A 246 12.47 10.70 -9.51
CA TYR A 246 11.23 10.66 -8.72
C TYR A 246 10.42 9.41 -9.06
N GLU A 247 10.34 9.00 -10.32
CA GLU A 247 9.55 7.82 -10.70
C GLU A 247 10.02 6.55 -9.99
N VAL A 248 11.34 6.33 -9.93
CA VAL A 248 11.93 5.22 -9.19
C VAL A 248 11.62 5.34 -7.71
N LEU A 249 11.73 6.56 -7.16
CA LEU A 249 11.40 6.86 -5.78
C LEU A 249 9.93 6.58 -5.44
N PHE A 250 9.01 6.95 -6.34
CA PHE A 250 7.58 6.73 -6.25
C PHE A 250 7.28 5.24 -6.09
N VAL A 251 7.90 4.38 -6.92
CA VAL A 251 7.72 2.94 -6.86
C VAL A 251 8.08 2.38 -5.48
N PHE A 252 9.27 2.67 -4.97
CA PHE A 252 9.69 2.18 -3.65
C PHE A 252 8.81 2.75 -2.52
N GLY A 253 8.45 4.03 -2.60
CA GLY A 253 7.60 4.68 -1.61
C GLY A 253 6.22 4.03 -1.53
N THR A 254 5.58 3.80 -2.68
CA THR A 254 4.26 3.16 -2.74
C THR A 254 4.31 1.70 -2.30
N LEU A 255 5.35 0.95 -2.68
CA LEU A 255 5.53 -0.44 -2.20
C LEU A 255 5.72 -0.52 -0.68
N ILE A 256 6.39 0.46 -0.07
CA ILE A 256 6.48 0.57 1.40
C ILE A 256 5.09 0.76 2.00
N TYR A 257 4.26 1.63 1.41
CA TYR A 257 2.91 1.90 1.92
C TYR A 257 1.91 0.77 1.67
N LEU A 258 2.08 0.00 0.61
CA LEU A 258 1.24 -1.16 0.27
C LEU A 258 1.55 -2.41 1.08
N ASP A 259 2.64 -2.42 1.86
CA ASP A 259 2.92 -3.51 2.79
C ASP A 259 1.71 -3.73 3.72
N ALA A 260 1.28 -4.98 3.90
CA ALA A 260 0.03 -5.30 4.61
C ALA A 260 0.02 -4.89 6.10
N ARG A 261 1.17 -4.54 6.68
CA ARG A 261 1.25 -4.02 8.05
C ARG A 261 0.65 -2.62 8.16
N GLU A 262 0.29 -2.23 9.37
CA GLU A 262 -0.34 -0.94 9.66
C GLU A 262 0.50 0.27 9.20
N TYR A 263 -0.15 1.41 8.96
CA TYR A 263 0.56 2.65 8.62
C TYR A 263 1.48 3.13 9.74
N SER A 264 1.16 2.81 11.00
CA SER A 264 2.02 3.02 12.17
C SER A 264 3.39 2.34 12.05
N TRP A 265 3.54 1.37 11.15
CA TRP A 265 4.83 0.76 10.79
C TRP A 265 5.38 1.29 9.46
N CYS A 266 4.53 1.37 8.44
CA CYS A 266 4.96 1.70 7.07
C CYS A 266 5.39 3.17 6.93
N VAL A 267 4.68 4.09 7.60
CA VAL A 267 4.99 5.52 7.58
C VAL A 267 6.35 5.79 8.23
N PRO A 268 6.62 5.38 9.48
CA PRO A 268 7.94 5.50 10.08
C PRO A 268 9.10 5.01 9.21
N ALA A 269 8.98 3.80 8.64
CA ALA A 269 10.01 3.22 7.80
C ALA A 269 10.29 4.03 6.53
N ASN A 270 9.25 4.60 5.91
CA ASN A 270 9.41 5.51 4.77
C ASN A 270 10.07 6.84 5.19
N ARG A 271 9.60 7.44 6.29
CA ARG A 271 10.07 8.74 6.78
C ARG A 271 11.54 8.68 7.19
N CYS A 272 11.94 7.66 7.96
CA CYS A 272 13.34 7.41 8.32
C CYS A 272 14.23 7.33 7.09
N ALA A 273 13.84 6.51 6.11
CA ALA A 273 14.64 6.33 4.90
C ALA A 273 14.83 7.66 4.13
N SER A 274 13.78 8.49 4.00
CA SER A 274 13.94 9.82 3.38
C SER A 274 14.78 10.80 4.21
N LEU A 275 14.66 10.79 5.54
CA LEU A 275 15.40 11.73 6.40
C LEU A 275 16.88 11.41 6.42
N LEU A 276 17.23 10.12 6.54
CA LEU A 276 18.61 9.66 6.43
C LEU A 276 19.18 9.93 5.04
N SER A 277 18.39 9.73 3.98
CA SER A 277 18.80 10.08 2.62
C SER A 277 19.03 11.58 2.47
N GLY A 278 18.16 12.41 3.05
CA GLY A 278 18.31 13.86 3.08
C GLY A 278 19.55 14.35 3.79
N LEU A 279 19.91 13.72 4.91
CA LEU A 279 21.16 13.99 5.62
C LEU A 279 22.37 13.69 4.74
N VAL A 280 22.40 12.49 4.13
CA VAL A 280 23.48 12.08 3.22
C VAL A 280 23.52 12.98 1.98
N ALA A 281 22.38 13.34 1.41
CA ALA A 281 22.28 14.25 0.27
C ALA A 281 22.86 15.63 0.61
N SER A 282 22.56 16.14 1.82
CA SER A 282 23.04 17.45 2.26
C SER A 282 24.56 17.46 2.39
N TYR A 283 25.17 16.43 3.01
CA TYR A 283 26.63 16.33 3.08
C TYR A 283 27.28 16.00 1.74
N ALA A 284 26.61 15.25 0.86
CA ALA A 284 27.07 15.03 -0.49
C ALA A 284 27.13 16.35 -1.28
N LEU A 285 26.15 17.23 -1.11
CA LEU A 285 26.14 18.56 -1.73
C LEU A 285 27.21 19.50 -1.15
N VAL A 286 27.55 19.37 0.13
CA VAL A 286 28.71 20.08 0.71
C VAL A 286 29.98 19.66 -0.04
N TRP A 287 30.17 18.36 -0.25
CA TRP A 287 31.39 17.84 -0.89
C TRP A 287 31.44 18.07 -2.40
N LEU A 288 30.31 17.89 -3.10
CA LEU A 288 30.22 17.98 -4.56
C LEU A 288 30.06 19.41 -5.08
N ALA A 289 29.37 20.27 -4.32
CA ALA A 289 28.90 21.57 -4.77
C ALA A 289 29.31 22.71 -3.82
N GLY A 290 30.09 22.43 -2.76
CA GLY A 290 30.55 23.46 -1.82
C GLY A 290 29.43 24.11 -1.00
N MET A 291 28.25 23.48 -0.94
CA MET A 291 27.11 24.03 -0.20
C MET A 291 27.35 24.06 1.32
N ALA A 292 26.60 24.90 2.04
CA ALA A 292 26.66 24.94 3.49
C ALA A 292 26.17 23.63 4.14
N ALA A 293 26.87 23.17 5.17
CA ALA A 293 26.46 22.01 5.95
C ALA A 293 25.14 22.26 6.71
N PRO A 294 24.36 21.20 7.02
CA PRO A 294 23.18 21.34 7.87
C PRO A 294 23.51 21.96 9.23
N GLY A 295 22.67 22.88 9.69
CA GLY A 295 22.82 23.54 10.99
C GLY A 295 22.64 22.59 12.19
N ALA A 296 23.17 22.98 13.35
CA ALA A 296 23.12 22.17 14.56
C ALA A 296 21.67 21.95 15.04
N ALA A 297 20.77 22.93 14.90
CA ALA A 297 19.37 22.76 15.26
C ALA A 297 18.66 21.82 14.28
N GLN A 298 19.02 21.81 12.98
CA GLN A 298 18.50 20.83 12.04
C GLN A 298 18.92 19.39 12.40
N LEU A 299 20.17 19.19 12.83
CA LEU A 299 20.65 17.88 13.30
C LEU A 299 19.94 17.45 14.60
N ALA A 300 19.75 18.38 15.54
CA ALA A 300 18.98 18.12 16.77
C ALA A 300 17.51 17.77 16.44
N ALA A 301 16.88 18.51 15.53
CA ALA A 301 15.53 18.23 15.04
C ALA A 301 15.43 16.86 14.36
N LEU A 302 16.45 16.44 13.60
CA LEU A 302 16.51 15.10 13.03
C LEU A 302 16.47 14.03 14.12
N VAL A 303 17.27 14.17 15.18
CA VAL A 303 17.26 13.23 16.32
C VAL A 303 15.87 13.19 16.97
N LEU A 304 15.22 14.33 17.16
CA LEU A 304 13.87 14.42 17.71
C LEU A 304 12.83 13.71 16.81
N ILE A 305 12.88 13.89 15.49
CA ILE A 305 11.97 13.19 14.56
C ILE A 305 12.24 11.69 14.55
N LEU A 306 13.50 11.26 14.58
CA LEU A 306 13.84 9.83 14.68
C LEU A 306 13.33 9.25 16.01
N GLY A 307 13.40 10.02 17.10
CA GLY A 307 12.77 9.68 18.37
C GLY A 307 11.25 9.56 18.28
N ALA A 308 10.57 10.49 17.61
CA ALA A 308 9.12 10.43 17.37
C ALA A 308 8.72 9.19 16.57
N ILE A 309 9.48 8.88 15.52
CA ILE A 309 9.32 7.67 14.72
C ILE A 309 9.53 6.42 15.57
N ALA A 310 10.58 6.39 16.41
CA ALA A 310 10.85 5.28 17.31
C ALA A 310 9.71 5.06 18.31
N ALA A 311 9.15 6.14 18.88
CA ALA A 311 8.00 6.09 19.77
C ALA A 311 6.76 5.50 19.08
N LEU A 312 6.45 5.92 17.84
CA LEU A 312 5.35 5.35 17.05
C LEU A 312 5.58 3.89 16.67
N SER A 313 6.85 3.51 16.48
CA SER A 313 7.24 2.15 16.11
C SER A 313 7.35 1.21 17.33
N ALA A 314 7.34 1.74 18.56
CA ALA A 314 7.62 0.98 19.78
C ALA A 314 6.70 -0.25 19.98
N PRO A 315 5.37 -0.19 19.77
CA PRO A 315 4.52 -1.38 19.89
C PRO A 315 4.87 -2.46 18.88
N ALA A 316 5.20 -2.07 17.65
CA ALA A 316 5.55 -2.99 16.58
C ALA A 316 6.99 -3.54 16.73
N LEU A 317 7.90 -2.77 17.32
CA LEU A 317 9.25 -3.22 17.71
C LEU A 317 9.21 -4.17 18.90
N ALA A 318 8.34 -3.92 19.88
CA ALA A 318 8.13 -4.79 21.04
C ALA A 318 7.54 -6.16 20.63
N ALA A 319 6.78 -6.20 19.52
CA ALA A 319 6.30 -7.44 18.92
C ALA A 319 7.38 -8.22 18.14
N LEU A 320 8.61 -7.69 17.97
CA LEU A 320 9.69 -8.41 17.30
C LEU A 320 10.23 -9.53 18.20
N PRO A 321 10.46 -10.74 17.64
CA PRO A 321 11.00 -11.88 18.39
C PRO A 321 12.43 -11.67 18.93
N LEU A 322 13.12 -10.58 18.55
CA LEU A 322 14.42 -10.19 19.10
C LEU A 322 14.30 -9.54 20.49
N ALA A 323 13.25 -8.77 20.77
CA ALA A 323 13.08 -8.06 22.05
C ALA A 323 12.80 -9.02 23.22
N GLY A 324 12.22 -10.19 22.92
CA GLY A 324 12.02 -11.29 23.89
C GLY A 324 13.29 -12.05 24.27
N ARG A 325 14.45 -11.79 23.64
CA ARG A 325 15.74 -12.40 24.02
C ARG A 325 16.51 -11.61 25.09
N LEU A 326 16.23 -10.32 25.26
CA LEU A 326 16.91 -9.47 26.25
C LEU A 326 16.16 -9.36 27.58
N ARG A 327 14.85 -9.62 27.59
CA ARG A 327 14.05 -9.67 28.82
C ARG A 327 13.87 -11.11 29.29
N GLY A 328 14.78 -11.53 30.17
CA GLY A 328 14.49 -12.32 31.36
C GLY A 328 13.73 -13.64 31.21
N ARG A 329 14.49 -14.73 31.38
CA ARG A 329 14.08 -16.02 31.97
C ARG A 329 12.75 -15.96 32.75
N GLY A 330 11.75 -16.70 32.27
CA GLY A 330 10.50 -16.95 32.99
C GLY A 330 9.53 -17.81 32.20
N THR A 331 9.61 -19.12 32.41
CA THR A 331 8.60 -20.17 32.12
C THR A 331 8.01 -20.23 30.70
N GLY A 332 8.47 -21.24 29.95
CA GLY A 332 8.26 -21.36 28.52
C GLY A 332 6.85 -21.66 28.04
N THR A 333 6.58 -21.26 26.80
CA THR A 333 5.77 -22.02 25.83
C THR A 333 6.30 -21.81 24.39
N ARG A 334 7.09 -22.81 23.95
CA ARG A 334 7.35 -23.31 22.58
C ARG A 334 7.00 -22.46 21.33
N THR A 335 8.06 -21.92 20.71
CA THR A 335 8.53 -22.15 19.32
C THR A 335 7.55 -22.12 18.11
N GLY A 336 7.82 -21.21 17.15
CA GLY A 336 7.92 -21.55 15.71
C GLY A 336 6.64 -21.80 14.91
N ALA A 337 5.65 -20.89 14.91
CA ALA A 337 4.49 -21.02 14.02
C ALA A 337 4.73 -20.36 12.65
N ALA A 338 4.83 -21.16 11.59
CA ALA A 338 4.56 -20.72 10.22
C ALA A 338 3.27 -19.89 10.19
N ALA A 339 3.25 -18.78 9.44
CA ALA A 339 2.07 -17.92 9.31
C ALA A 339 0.82 -18.78 9.05
N ARG A 340 -0.18 -18.67 9.93
CA ARG A 340 -1.42 -19.45 9.86
C ARG A 340 -2.41 -18.71 8.97
N LEU A 341 -2.68 -19.25 7.79
CA LEU A 341 -3.75 -18.76 6.93
C LEU A 341 -5.08 -19.37 7.40
N ARG A 342 -6.00 -18.56 7.91
CA ARG A 342 -7.35 -19.00 8.32
C ARG A 342 -8.38 -18.48 7.33
N LEU A 343 -9.02 -19.38 6.58
CA LEU A 343 -10.13 -19.02 5.69
C LEU A 343 -11.45 -19.48 6.28
N LEU A 344 -12.42 -18.58 6.35
CA LEU A 344 -13.76 -18.84 6.86
C LEU A 344 -14.78 -18.70 5.73
N PHE A 345 -15.56 -19.75 5.47
CA PHE A 345 -16.67 -19.73 4.52
C PHE A 345 -18.00 -19.53 5.27
N VAL A 346 -18.83 -18.61 4.82
CA VAL A 346 -20.08 -18.22 5.51
C VAL A 346 -21.26 -18.33 4.55
N CYS A 347 -22.35 -18.94 5.02
CA CYS A 347 -23.66 -18.91 4.35
C CYS A 347 -24.76 -18.75 5.42
N ASP A 348 -26.03 -19.04 5.13
CA ASP A 348 -27.08 -18.88 6.15
C ASP A 348 -27.04 -20.01 7.19
N GLY A 349 -27.36 -21.25 6.78
CA GLY A 349 -27.55 -22.36 7.73
C GLY A 349 -26.32 -23.22 8.05
N ASN A 350 -25.19 -23.00 7.38
CA ASN A 350 -23.97 -23.82 7.50
C ASN A 350 -24.15 -25.35 7.31
N THR A 351 -25.07 -25.77 6.45
CA THR A 351 -25.31 -27.19 6.14
C THR A 351 -25.08 -27.56 4.67
N SER A 352 -25.10 -26.58 3.76
CA SER A 352 -24.91 -26.79 2.31
C SER A 352 -23.71 -25.99 1.79
N ARG A 353 -23.91 -24.76 1.31
CA ARG A 353 -22.90 -23.96 0.57
C ARG A 353 -21.56 -23.77 1.29
N SER A 354 -21.55 -23.19 2.50
CA SER A 354 -20.29 -22.94 3.22
C SER A 354 -19.60 -24.24 3.69
N ALA A 355 -20.38 -25.30 3.95
CA ALA A 355 -19.86 -26.61 4.30
C ALA A 355 -19.16 -27.27 3.09
N MET A 356 -19.78 -27.19 1.89
CA MET A 356 -19.16 -27.63 0.63
C MET A 356 -17.87 -26.86 0.34
N ALA A 357 -17.87 -25.54 0.48
CA ALA A 357 -16.71 -24.70 0.26
C ALA A 357 -15.51 -25.11 1.14
N ALA A 358 -15.74 -25.32 2.44
CA ALA A 358 -14.69 -25.78 3.35
C ALA A 358 -14.17 -27.18 3.02
N ALA A 359 -15.04 -28.11 2.60
CA ALA A 359 -14.64 -29.46 2.19
C ALA A 359 -13.80 -29.45 0.92
N ILE A 360 -14.23 -28.69 -0.10
CA ILE A 360 -13.49 -28.50 -1.35
C ILE A 360 -12.13 -27.86 -1.08
N ALA A 361 -12.11 -26.76 -0.31
CA ALA A 361 -10.86 -26.10 0.06
C ALA A 361 -9.90 -27.06 0.77
N ARG A 362 -10.42 -27.93 1.67
CA ARG A 362 -9.61 -28.94 2.36
C ARG A 362 -9.07 -30.02 1.43
N SER A 363 -9.82 -30.36 0.39
CA SER A 363 -9.38 -31.32 -0.63
C SER A 363 -8.25 -30.72 -1.46
N ASP A 364 -8.47 -29.53 -2.00
CA ASP A 364 -7.53 -28.85 -2.89
C ASP A 364 -6.26 -28.38 -2.15
N ALA A 365 -6.37 -27.92 -0.89
CA ALA A 365 -5.20 -27.56 -0.07
C ALA A 365 -4.33 -28.77 0.31
N ARG A 366 -4.92 -29.98 0.41
CA ARG A 366 -4.16 -31.21 0.70
C ARG A 366 -3.29 -31.63 -0.48
N SER A 367 -3.81 -31.53 -1.70
CA SER A 367 -3.04 -31.78 -2.92
C SER A 367 -1.96 -30.71 -3.14
N VAL A 368 -2.22 -29.45 -2.77
CA VAL A 368 -1.19 -28.39 -2.72
C VAL A 368 -0.07 -28.72 -1.71
N ALA A 369 -0.43 -29.14 -0.49
CA ALA A 369 0.55 -29.48 0.55
C ALA A 369 1.40 -30.71 0.19
N ALA A 370 0.84 -31.67 -0.56
CA ALA A 370 1.58 -32.81 -1.09
C ALA A 370 2.60 -32.37 -2.16
N ALA A 371 2.20 -31.50 -3.10
CA ALA A 371 3.10 -30.95 -4.12
C ALA A 371 4.21 -30.06 -3.51
N ALA A 372 3.91 -29.31 -2.45
CA ALA A 372 4.87 -28.47 -1.75
C ALA A 372 5.97 -29.29 -1.04
N ARG A 373 5.64 -30.45 -0.46
CA ARG A 373 6.64 -31.34 0.18
C ARG A 373 7.69 -31.85 -0.81
N SER A 374 7.29 -32.15 -2.05
CA SER A 374 8.24 -32.53 -3.12
C SER A 374 9.23 -31.39 -3.46
N ARG A 375 8.81 -30.12 -3.33
CA ARG A 375 9.68 -28.95 -3.56
C ARG A 375 10.44 -28.48 -2.32
N THR A 376 10.10 -28.98 -1.13
CA THR A 376 10.77 -28.59 0.13
C THR A 376 12.16 -29.25 0.24
N LEU A 377 12.42 -30.32 -0.51
CA LEU A 377 13.75 -30.90 -0.74
C LEU A 377 14.72 -29.95 -1.48
N ALA A 378 14.22 -28.85 -2.07
CA ALA A 378 15.02 -27.84 -2.78
C ALA A 378 15.23 -26.52 -2.00
N GLY A 379 15.05 -26.51 -0.67
CA GLY A 379 15.45 -25.38 0.18
C GLY A 379 14.54 -24.14 0.19
N LEU A 380 13.31 -24.22 -0.36
CA LEU A 380 12.34 -23.12 -0.36
C LEU A 380 11.39 -23.21 0.85
N ARG A 381 11.12 -22.03 1.45
CA ARG A 381 10.31 -21.74 2.65
C ARG A 381 9.16 -22.72 2.98
N ALA A 382 9.00 -23.01 4.27
CA ALA A 382 7.88 -23.78 4.80
C ALA A 382 6.52 -23.22 4.35
N ALA A 383 5.68 -24.08 3.75
CA ALA A 383 4.33 -23.72 3.34
C ALA A 383 3.49 -23.24 4.55
N PRO A 384 2.67 -22.19 4.40
CA PRO A 384 1.84 -21.68 5.48
C PRO A 384 0.86 -22.76 5.96
N ARG A 385 0.61 -22.81 7.28
CA ARG A 385 -0.39 -23.73 7.84
C ARG A 385 -1.79 -23.20 7.51
N VAL A 386 -2.46 -23.81 6.55
CA VAL A 386 -3.83 -23.43 6.15
C VAL A 386 -4.85 -24.09 7.07
N GLN A 387 -5.71 -23.28 7.67
CA GLN A 387 -6.85 -23.70 8.48
C GLN A 387 -8.13 -23.26 7.77
N LEU A 388 -9.03 -24.21 7.53
CA LEU A 388 -10.22 -24.01 6.72
C LEU A 388 -11.46 -24.27 7.58
N ALA A 389 -12.28 -23.24 7.70
CA ALA A 389 -13.44 -23.20 8.58
C ALA A 389 -14.70 -22.84 7.79
N SER A 390 -15.85 -23.26 8.30
CA SER A 390 -17.15 -22.75 7.84
C SER A 390 -18.03 -22.35 9.02
N ALA A 391 -18.95 -21.43 8.79
CA ALA A 391 -19.98 -21.01 9.74
C ALA A 391 -21.25 -20.54 9.00
N GLY A 392 -22.27 -20.16 9.77
CA GLY A 392 -23.52 -19.65 9.22
C GLY A 392 -24.08 -18.45 9.97
N ILE A 393 -24.73 -17.52 9.26
CA ILE A 393 -25.32 -16.30 9.84
C ILE A 393 -26.57 -16.65 10.67
N SER A 394 -27.37 -17.60 10.19
CA SER A 394 -28.69 -17.93 10.77
C SER A 394 -28.82 -19.45 10.96
N VAL A 395 -27.94 -20.02 11.77
CA VAL A 395 -27.93 -21.47 12.04
C VAL A 395 -29.06 -21.86 12.99
N ARG A 396 -30.09 -22.53 12.46
CA ARG A 396 -31.25 -23.00 13.25
C ARG A 396 -30.94 -24.18 14.17
N ARG A 397 -30.04 -25.08 13.74
CA ARG A 397 -29.66 -26.31 14.49
C ARG A 397 -28.14 -26.44 14.57
N PRO A 398 -27.48 -25.82 15.56
CA PRO A 398 -26.06 -26.03 15.81
C PRO A 398 -25.74 -27.52 16.00
N GLY A 399 -24.60 -27.96 15.50
CA GLY A 399 -24.18 -29.37 15.54
C GLY A 399 -24.72 -30.24 14.39
N ALA A 400 -25.69 -29.77 13.61
CA ALA A 400 -26.30 -30.52 12.52
C ALA A 400 -25.26 -30.96 11.47
N PRO A 401 -25.41 -32.15 10.88
CA PRO A 401 -24.51 -32.62 9.83
C PRO A 401 -24.67 -31.79 8.55
N MET A 402 -23.73 -31.97 7.62
CA MET A 402 -23.87 -31.47 6.27
C MET A 402 -25.09 -32.14 5.61
N ASN A 403 -25.87 -31.38 4.85
CA ASN A 403 -27.01 -31.87 4.10
C ASN A 403 -26.61 -33.01 3.14
N ASP A 404 -27.47 -34.02 2.99
CA ASP A 404 -27.13 -35.23 2.23
C ASP A 404 -26.97 -34.98 0.73
N GLN A 405 -27.75 -34.06 0.15
CA GLN A 405 -27.58 -33.64 -1.25
C GLN A 405 -26.28 -32.86 -1.45
N ALA A 406 -25.89 -32.04 -0.48
CA ALA A 406 -24.57 -31.39 -0.49
C ALA A 406 -23.42 -32.40 -0.38
N ARG A 407 -23.60 -33.46 0.43
CA ARG A 407 -22.63 -34.57 0.55
C ARG A 407 -22.54 -35.37 -0.76
N ALA A 408 -23.67 -35.69 -1.39
CA ALA A 408 -23.73 -36.37 -2.68
C ALA A 408 -23.07 -35.53 -3.78
N ALA A 409 -23.33 -34.23 -3.82
CA ALA A 409 -22.69 -33.32 -4.76
C ALA A 409 -21.17 -33.25 -4.59
N LEU A 410 -20.66 -33.25 -3.35
CA LEU A 410 -19.21 -33.35 -3.10
C LEU A 410 -18.64 -34.69 -3.55
N ALA A 411 -19.35 -35.80 -3.31
CA ALA A 411 -18.94 -37.12 -3.77
C ALA A 411 -18.83 -37.19 -5.30
N GLY A 412 -19.79 -36.59 -6.03
CA GLY A 412 -19.75 -36.46 -7.48
C GLY A 412 -18.58 -35.60 -8.01
N LEU A 413 -17.94 -34.79 -7.16
CA LEU A 413 -16.71 -34.06 -7.48
C LEU A 413 -15.42 -34.77 -7.01
N GLY A 414 -15.53 -35.99 -6.46
CA GLY A 414 -14.42 -36.71 -5.85
C GLY A 414 -13.94 -36.14 -4.52
N VAL A 415 -14.73 -35.27 -3.88
CA VAL A 415 -14.36 -34.58 -2.63
C VAL A 415 -14.98 -35.29 -1.43
N ARG A 416 -14.12 -35.69 -0.47
CA ARG A 416 -14.60 -36.24 0.81
C ARG A 416 -15.15 -35.11 1.70
N ALA A 417 -16.45 -35.14 1.99
CA ALA A 417 -17.11 -34.17 2.88
C ALA A 417 -16.50 -34.13 4.30
N GLY A 418 -16.06 -35.28 4.80
CA GLY A 418 -15.52 -35.42 6.16
C GLY A 418 -16.57 -35.23 7.26
N ARG A 419 -16.10 -35.07 8.50
CA ARG A 419 -16.97 -34.70 9.64
C ARG A 419 -17.26 -33.20 9.54
N HIS A 420 -18.55 -32.85 9.56
CA HIS A 420 -19.03 -31.48 9.55
C HIS A 420 -20.10 -31.31 10.63
N ARG A 421 -20.07 -30.18 11.32
CA ARG A 421 -21.08 -29.78 12.30
C ARG A 421 -21.39 -28.30 12.07
N ALA A 422 -22.65 -28.01 11.79
CA ALA A 422 -23.12 -26.65 11.58
C ALA A 422 -22.87 -25.81 12.83
N ARG A 423 -22.40 -24.57 12.67
CA ARG A 423 -22.16 -23.65 13.79
C ARG A 423 -22.44 -22.21 13.39
N PRO A 424 -23.00 -21.40 14.30
CA PRO A 424 -23.20 -19.98 14.04
C PRO A 424 -21.86 -19.28 13.82
N VAL A 425 -21.87 -18.22 13.03
CA VAL A 425 -20.76 -17.28 12.94
C VAL A 425 -20.61 -16.60 14.28
N SER A 426 -19.37 -16.46 14.76
CA SER A 426 -19.07 -15.79 16.03
C SER A 426 -18.00 -14.72 15.81
N PRO A 427 -17.97 -13.67 16.64
CA PRO A 427 -16.93 -12.66 16.57
C PRO A 427 -15.51 -13.25 16.65
N GLU A 428 -15.32 -14.28 17.47
CA GLU A 428 -14.03 -14.98 17.63
C GLU A 428 -13.58 -15.69 16.34
N LEU A 429 -14.51 -16.37 15.65
CA LEU A 429 -14.24 -16.99 14.35
C LEU A 429 -13.87 -15.93 13.31
N CYS A 430 -14.60 -14.81 13.29
CA CYS A 430 -14.34 -13.72 12.35
C CYS A 430 -12.98 -13.05 12.60
N ARG A 431 -12.66 -12.70 13.86
CA ARG A 431 -11.41 -12.01 14.22
C ARG A 431 -10.17 -12.83 13.90
N THR A 432 -10.22 -14.14 14.14
CA THR A 432 -9.12 -15.05 13.83
C THR A 432 -9.06 -15.44 12.34
N SER A 433 -10.12 -15.12 11.59
CA SER A 433 -10.39 -15.20 10.16
C SER A 433 -9.50 -14.46 9.16
N THR A 434 -8.28 -14.89 8.73
CA THR A 434 -7.48 -14.13 7.74
C THR A 434 -8.31 -13.55 6.58
N ALA A 435 -9.17 -14.36 5.96
CA ALA A 435 -10.23 -13.89 5.08
C ALA A 435 -11.56 -14.62 5.36
N ILE A 436 -12.66 -13.92 5.13
CA ILE A 436 -14.04 -14.39 5.30
C ILE A 436 -14.72 -14.32 3.93
N TYR A 437 -15.30 -15.44 3.48
CA TYR A 437 -15.95 -15.56 2.18
C TYR A 437 -17.44 -15.90 2.35
N CYS A 438 -18.29 -14.91 2.07
CA CYS A 438 -19.75 -15.06 2.03
C CYS A 438 -20.21 -15.59 0.67
N MET A 439 -21.30 -16.36 0.62
CA MET A 439 -21.82 -16.90 -0.64
C MET A 439 -22.52 -15.85 -1.50
N THR A 440 -23.11 -14.83 -0.85
CA THR A 440 -23.85 -13.74 -1.51
C THR A 440 -23.41 -12.37 -1.02
N GLN A 441 -23.72 -11.32 -1.78
CA GLN A 441 -23.46 -9.93 -1.39
C GLN A 441 -24.29 -9.54 -0.15
N GLU A 442 -25.55 -9.98 -0.08
CA GLU A 442 -26.42 -9.76 1.08
C GLU A 442 -25.80 -10.31 2.38
N GLN A 443 -25.30 -11.56 2.36
CA GLN A 443 -24.64 -12.18 3.53
C GLN A 443 -23.39 -11.39 3.98
N ARG A 444 -22.63 -10.85 3.03
CA ARG A 444 -21.49 -9.98 3.31
C ARG A 444 -21.97 -8.70 3.99
N ASP A 445 -23.00 -8.06 3.47
CA ASP A 445 -23.51 -6.80 4.01
C ASP A 445 -24.13 -6.99 5.39
N THR A 446 -24.86 -8.08 5.64
CA THR A 446 -25.34 -8.45 6.98
C THR A 446 -24.19 -8.61 7.97
N LEU A 447 -23.12 -9.31 7.59
CA LEU A 447 -21.96 -9.50 8.46
C LEU A 447 -21.25 -8.17 8.76
N LEU A 448 -21.15 -7.29 7.77
CA LEU A 448 -20.51 -5.98 7.89
C LEU A 448 -21.35 -4.94 8.62
N ALA A 449 -22.68 -5.07 8.63
CA ALA A 449 -23.55 -4.26 9.46
C ALA A 449 -23.34 -4.57 10.95
N LEU A 450 -23.12 -5.84 11.30
CA LEU A 450 -22.86 -6.28 12.67
C LEU A 450 -21.42 -6.06 13.12
N MET A 451 -20.46 -6.22 12.21
CA MET A 451 -19.02 -6.12 12.49
C MET A 451 -18.31 -5.30 11.41
N PRO A 452 -18.46 -3.96 11.42
CA PRO A 452 -17.90 -3.07 10.40
C PRO A 452 -16.37 -3.17 10.26
N GLU A 453 -15.66 -3.54 11.32
CA GLU A 453 -14.21 -3.73 11.36
C GLU A 453 -13.72 -4.85 10.42
N LEU A 454 -14.61 -5.75 9.97
CA LEU A 454 -14.26 -6.84 9.07
C LEU A 454 -14.26 -6.44 7.59
N ARG A 455 -14.58 -5.18 7.24
CA ARG A 455 -14.75 -4.73 5.85
C ARG A 455 -13.57 -5.05 4.93
N GLY A 456 -12.34 -4.94 5.44
CA GLY A 456 -11.12 -5.21 4.68
C GLY A 456 -10.78 -6.70 4.49
N ARG A 457 -11.53 -7.62 5.12
CA ARG A 457 -11.27 -9.07 5.10
C ARG A 457 -12.49 -9.94 4.81
N THR A 458 -13.65 -9.32 4.57
CA THR A 458 -14.90 -10.01 4.22
C THR A 458 -15.26 -9.74 2.77
N PHE A 459 -15.29 -10.81 1.98
CA PHE A 459 -15.50 -10.80 0.54
C PHE A 459 -16.63 -11.73 0.16
N ARG A 460 -17.16 -11.54 -1.05
CA ARG A 460 -17.98 -12.57 -1.69
C ARG A 460 -17.07 -13.67 -2.23
N LEU A 461 -17.47 -14.94 -2.10
CA LEU A 461 -16.68 -16.09 -2.52
C LEU A 461 -16.36 -16.00 -4.02
N ASP A 462 -17.40 -15.79 -4.83
CA ASP A 462 -17.31 -15.51 -6.26
C ASP A 462 -17.42 -13.99 -6.46
N GLU A 463 -16.48 -13.40 -7.16
CA GLU A 463 -16.40 -11.95 -7.33
C GLU A 463 -17.37 -11.44 -8.40
N ALA A 464 -17.75 -12.27 -9.37
CA ALA A 464 -18.65 -11.89 -10.46
C ALA A 464 -20.11 -11.89 -9.99
N GLU A 465 -20.51 -12.90 -9.22
CA GLU A 465 -21.92 -13.18 -8.97
C GLU A 465 -22.14 -13.94 -7.65
N ASP A 466 -23.39 -13.95 -7.18
CA ASP A 466 -23.80 -14.68 -5.98
C ASP A 466 -23.89 -16.19 -6.22
N VAL A 467 -23.49 -16.99 -5.23
CA VAL A 467 -23.64 -18.45 -5.27
C VAL A 467 -25.09 -18.82 -4.89
N PRO A 468 -25.89 -19.38 -5.82
CA PRO A 468 -27.30 -19.67 -5.59
C PRO A 468 -27.51 -20.64 -4.42
N ASN A 469 -28.58 -20.45 -3.65
CA ASN A 469 -28.95 -21.32 -2.54
C ASN A 469 -29.65 -22.59 -3.03
N PRO A 470 -29.05 -23.79 -2.95
CA PRO A 470 -29.67 -25.03 -3.46
C PRO A 470 -30.67 -25.67 -2.48
N SER A 471 -30.89 -25.07 -1.30
CA SER A 471 -31.76 -25.63 -0.26
C SER A 471 -33.18 -25.87 -0.79
N GLY A 472 -33.69 -27.10 -0.63
CA GLY A 472 -35.02 -27.50 -1.11
C GLY A 472 -35.13 -27.77 -2.62
N GLN A 473 -34.02 -27.69 -3.36
CA GLN A 473 -33.99 -27.91 -4.82
C GLN A 473 -33.51 -29.32 -5.19
N SER A 474 -33.49 -29.61 -6.50
CA SER A 474 -33.09 -30.91 -7.04
C SER A 474 -31.60 -31.25 -6.79
N PRO A 475 -31.20 -32.53 -6.85
CA PRO A 475 -29.80 -32.96 -6.76
C PRO A 475 -28.89 -32.26 -7.79
N GLU A 476 -29.38 -32.00 -9.01
CA GLU A 476 -28.62 -31.28 -10.05
C GLU A 476 -28.31 -29.84 -9.64
N ALA A 477 -29.21 -29.18 -8.90
CA ALA A 477 -28.97 -27.84 -8.38
C ALA A 477 -27.83 -27.83 -7.36
N TYR A 478 -27.75 -28.84 -6.49
CA TYR A 478 -26.62 -29.04 -5.58
C TYR A 478 -25.32 -29.31 -6.35
N ALA A 479 -25.36 -30.15 -7.40
CA ALA A 479 -24.19 -30.43 -8.23
C ALA A 479 -23.67 -29.18 -8.97
N ARG A 480 -24.56 -28.36 -9.55
CA ARG A 480 -24.20 -27.07 -10.15
C ARG A 480 -23.60 -26.12 -9.11
N CYS A 481 -24.23 -26.00 -7.95
CA CYS A 481 -23.74 -25.17 -6.84
C CYS A 481 -22.33 -25.61 -6.40
N ALA A 482 -22.09 -26.91 -6.24
CA ALA A 482 -20.79 -27.45 -5.84
C ALA A 482 -19.70 -27.18 -6.90
N ARG A 483 -20.01 -27.29 -8.20
CA ARG A 483 -19.07 -26.94 -9.29
C ARG A 483 -18.68 -25.46 -9.25
N ARG A 484 -19.66 -24.57 -9.07
CA ARG A 484 -19.44 -23.12 -8.95
C ARG A 484 -18.57 -22.79 -7.73
N ILE A 485 -18.90 -23.37 -6.57
CA ILE A 485 -18.10 -23.23 -5.35
C ILE A 485 -16.67 -23.73 -5.58
N ARG A 486 -16.46 -24.85 -6.28
CA ARG A 486 -15.11 -25.35 -6.57
C ARG A 486 -14.29 -24.38 -7.41
N HIS A 487 -14.88 -23.80 -8.45
CA HIS A 487 -14.22 -22.80 -9.25
C HIS A 487 -13.81 -21.57 -8.41
N ALA A 488 -14.76 -21.00 -7.66
CA ALA A 488 -14.51 -19.81 -6.84
C ALA A 488 -13.51 -20.09 -5.70
N VAL A 489 -13.61 -21.23 -5.01
CA VAL A 489 -12.67 -21.64 -3.96
C VAL A 489 -11.26 -21.77 -4.51
N ARG A 490 -11.07 -22.32 -5.72
CA ARG A 490 -9.74 -22.43 -6.34
C ARG A 490 -9.16 -21.07 -6.69
N ALA A 491 -9.96 -20.15 -7.21
CA ALA A 491 -9.53 -18.77 -7.43
C ALA A 491 -9.06 -18.13 -6.12
N ARG A 492 -9.85 -18.23 -5.04
CA ARG A 492 -9.47 -17.71 -3.71
C ARG A 492 -8.24 -18.39 -3.12
N LEU A 493 -8.11 -19.71 -3.24
CA LEU A 493 -6.90 -20.41 -2.80
C LEU A 493 -5.66 -19.97 -3.59
N THR A 494 -5.82 -19.70 -4.88
CA THR A 494 -4.73 -19.21 -5.75
C THR A 494 -4.30 -17.80 -5.35
N GLU A 495 -5.25 -16.92 -4.98
CA GLU A 495 -4.96 -15.58 -4.46
C GLU A 495 -4.09 -15.64 -3.18
N HIS A 496 -4.33 -16.61 -2.30
CA HIS A 496 -3.62 -16.75 -1.02
C HIS A 496 -2.33 -17.59 -1.09
N LEU A 497 -2.27 -18.59 -1.98
CA LEU A 497 -1.18 -19.56 -2.04
C LEU A 497 -0.28 -19.37 -3.27
N GLY A 498 -0.70 -18.58 -4.27
CA GLY A 498 0.04 -18.32 -5.50
C GLY A 498 -0.24 -19.32 -6.64
N PRO A 499 0.07 -18.96 -7.90
CA PRO A 499 -0.30 -19.72 -9.10
C PRO A 499 0.41 -21.07 -9.26
N GLY A 500 1.58 -21.27 -8.63
CA GLY A 500 2.40 -22.47 -8.81
C GLY A 500 2.05 -23.67 -7.94
N LEU A 501 0.95 -23.59 -7.17
CA LEU A 501 0.66 -24.54 -6.10
C LEU A 501 -0.69 -25.26 -6.22
N CYS A 502 -1.57 -24.84 -7.13
CA CYS A 502 -2.85 -25.51 -7.36
C CYS A 502 -2.68 -26.87 -8.09
N PRO A 503 -3.48 -27.89 -7.76
CA PRO A 503 -3.18 -29.28 -8.14
C PRO A 503 -3.28 -29.62 -9.62
N ASN A 504 -3.86 -28.74 -10.45
CA ASN A 504 -4.03 -29.00 -11.87
C ASN A 504 -3.48 -27.81 -12.66
N GLY A 505 -2.20 -27.89 -13.04
CA GLY A 505 -1.69 -27.16 -14.19
C GLY A 505 -2.33 -27.76 -15.44
N GLY A 506 -3.49 -27.25 -15.82
CA GLY A 506 -4.24 -27.70 -16.99
C GLY A 506 -5.48 -26.87 -17.20
N ALA A 507 -5.42 -25.96 -18.18
CA ALA A 507 -6.52 -25.28 -18.85
C ALA A 507 -7.66 -24.72 -17.96
N CYS A 508 -7.52 -23.47 -17.53
CA CYS A 508 -8.66 -22.55 -17.43
C CYS A 508 -8.54 -21.55 -18.57
N ALA A 509 -8.90 -21.99 -19.77
CA ALA A 509 -9.16 -21.14 -20.92
C ALA A 509 -10.48 -21.60 -21.54
N SER A 510 -11.54 -20.83 -21.28
CA SER A 510 -12.68 -20.58 -22.15
C SER A 510 -13.52 -19.50 -21.50
#